data_AF-A0A8S3QR03-F1
#
_entry.id   AF-A0A8S3QR03-F1
#
_cell.length_a   1.000
_cell.length_b   1.000
_cell.length_c   1.000
_cell.angle_alpha   90.00
_cell.angle_beta   90.00
_cell.angle_gamma   90.00
#
_symmetry.space_group_name_H-M   'P 1'
#
loop_
_entity.id
_entity.type
_entity.pdbx_description
1 polymer ?
#
loop_
_entity_poly.entity_id
_entity_poly.type
_entity_poly.pdbx_seq_one_letter_code
_entity_poly.pdbx_strand_id
1 'polypeptide(L)'
;MKHNPSVNAQTYSGTSALYFSSLNGNVEITKLLLLNNADCNVCVHSKKLLVDTYTNHPQKTLKQVKQFLCDCLIKNASSYVTDYVSKKSVDYVFGIVTGSSPLHIACFMGKTDVVRCLLNNNANTNMKKKMAQHRYFMHVKSDMIIWYVFC
;
A
#
# COMPACT_ATOMS: atom_id res chain seq x y z
N MET A 1 -11.24 -2.82 30.11
CA MET A 1 -10.48 -3.92 29.46
C MET A 1 -9.33 -3.29 28.68
N LYS A 2 -8.09 -3.47 29.14
CA LYS A 2 -6.87 -3.02 28.44
C LYS A 2 -6.59 -4.04 27.33
N HIS A 3 -7.31 -3.95 26.21
CA HIS A 3 -6.79 -4.59 25.01
C HIS A 3 -5.58 -3.76 24.60
N ASN A 4 -4.39 -4.36 24.66
CA ASN A 4 -3.22 -3.85 23.97
C ASN A 4 -3.36 -4.36 22.53
N PRO A 5 -4.02 -3.61 21.61
CA PRO A 5 -4.15 -4.08 20.24
C PRO A 5 -2.75 -4.33 19.70
N SER A 6 -2.53 -5.53 19.16
CA SER A 6 -1.27 -5.85 18.49
C SER A 6 -1.00 -4.78 17.44
N VAL A 7 0.17 -4.13 17.50
CA VAL A 7 0.58 -3.09 16.56
C VAL A 7 0.54 -3.57 15.09
N ASN A 8 0.65 -4.90 14.91
CA ASN A 8 0.62 -5.59 13.63
C ASN A 8 -0.75 -6.21 13.31
N ALA A 9 -1.79 -5.87 14.08
CA ALA A 9 -3.15 -6.32 13.80
C ALA A 9 -3.51 -5.93 12.36
N GLN A 10 -3.89 -6.94 11.58
CA GLN A 10 -4.41 -6.75 10.25
C GLN A 10 -5.93 -6.80 10.30
N THR A 11 -6.55 -5.95 9.49
CA THR A 11 -7.97 -6.10 9.20
C THR A 11 -8.24 -7.43 8.49
N TYR A 12 -9.51 -7.75 8.28
CA TYR A 12 -9.87 -8.89 7.44
C TYR A 12 -9.40 -8.73 5.98
N SER A 13 -8.82 -7.58 5.58
CA SER A 13 -8.25 -7.33 4.24
C SER A 13 -6.74 -7.56 4.17
N GLY A 14 -6.10 -7.86 5.32
CA GLY A 14 -4.64 -7.94 5.41
C GLY A 14 -3.97 -6.57 5.46
N THR A 15 -4.71 -5.47 5.61
CA THR A 15 -4.13 -4.14 5.81
C THR A 15 -3.79 -3.95 7.30
N SER A 16 -2.58 -3.48 7.58
CA SER A 16 -2.15 -3.07 8.93
C SER A 16 -2.36 -1.57 9.13
N ALA A 17 -2.31 -1.11 10.38
CA ALA A 17 -2.30 0.33 10.67
C ALA A 17 -1.15 1.07 9.95
N LEU A 18 0.01 0.40 9.84
CA LEU A 18 1.19 0.95 9.16
C LEU A 18 0.98 1.07 7.65
N TYR A 19 0.20 0.17 7.05
CA TYR A 19 -0.19 0.28 5.65
C TYR A 19 -1.02 1.54 5.39
N PHE A 20 -2.03 1.82 6.24
CA PHE A 20 -2.87 3.01 6.09
C PHE A 20 -2.11 4.31 6.34
N SER A 21 -1.23 4.35 7.34
CA SER A 21 -0.41 5.55 7.57
C SER A 21 0.53 5.82 6.39
N SER A 22 1.04 4.76 5.75
CA SER A 22 1.87 4.83 4.55
C SER A 22 1.11 5.28 3.31
N LEU A 23 -0.11 4.78 3.12
CA LEU A 23 -1.01 5.19 2.04
C LEU A 23 -1.34 6.69 2.12
N ASN A 24 -1.70 7.17 3.30
CA ASN A 24 -2.13 8.56 3.51
C ASN A 24 -0.93 9.52 3.59
N GLY A 25 0.28 9.02 3.85
CA GLY A 25 1.45 9.86 4.08
C GLY A 25 1.52 10.42 5.51
N ASN A 26 0.84 9.80 6.47
CA ASN A 26 0.80 10.26 7.86
C ASN A 26 2.10 9.88 8.57
N VAL A 27 3.09 10.78 8.49
CA VAL A 27 4.45 10.58 9.03
C VAL A 27 4.43 10.34 10.53
N GLU A 28 3.66 11.11 11.29
CA GLU A 28 3.60 10.99 12.75
C GLU A 28 3.03 9.65 13.21
N ILE A 29 1.91 9.22 12.62
CA ILE A 29 1.32 7.90 12.90
C ILE A 29 2.29 6.79 12.48
N THR A 30 2.96 6.94 11.34
CA THR A 30 3.97 5.98 10.87
C THR A 30 5.11 5.85 11.89
N LYS A 31 5.66 6.96 12.37
CA LYS A 31 6.70 6.97 13.41
C LYS A 31 6.22 6.31 14.70
N LEU A 32 5.00 6.65 15.15
CA LEU A 32 4.41 6.09 16.36
C LEU A 32 4.24 4.57 16.26
N LEU A 33 3.76 4.07 15.12
CA LEU A 33 3.61 2.63 14.89
C LEU A 33 4.97 1.93 14.87
N LEU A 34 5.95 2.48 14.15
CA LEU A 34 7.30 1.91 14.09
C LEU A 34 7.98 1.89 15.47
N LEU A 35 7.83 2.96 16.26
CA LEU A 35 8.31 3.03 17.65
C LEU A 35 7.68 1.95 18.55
N ASN A 36 6.46 1.51 18.23
CA ASN A 36 5.78 0.43 18.92
C ASN A 36 6.08 -0.95 18.31
N ASN A 37 7.18 -1.10 17.57
CA ASN A 37 7.62 -2.33 16.91
C ASN A 37 6.64 -2.86 15.85
N ALA A 38 5.99 -1.95 15.10
CA ALA A 38 5.24 -2.35 13.91
C ALA A 38 6.17 -3.01 12.87
N ASP A 39 5.76 -4.17 12.37
CA ASP A 39 6.41 -4.85 11.26
C ASP A 39 6.11 -4.10 9.95
N CYS A 40 7.16 -3.52 9.39
CA CYS A 40 7.17 -2.75 8.16
C CYS A 40 6.99 -3.58 6.89
N ASN A 41 6.97 -4.92 7.00
CA ASN A 41 6.90 -5.85 5.88
C ASN A 41 5.54 -6.54 5.74
N VAL A 42 4.55 -6.17 6.55
CA VAL A 42 3.22 -6.79 6.51
C VAL A 42 2.49 -6.46 5.20
N CYS A 43 2.29 -7.46 4.33
CA CYS A 43 1.66 -7.27 3.02
C CYS A 43 0.13 -7.46 3.03
N VAL A 44 -0.55 -6.76 2.12
CA VAL A 44 -1.99 -6.92 1.86
C VAL A 44 -2.30 -8.26 1.19
N HIS A 45 -3.37 -8.94 1.61
CA HIS A 45 -3.76 -10.24 1.04
C HIS A 45 -4.94 -10.11 0.07
N SER A 46 -4.77 -10.54 -1.19
CA SER A 46 -5.72 -10.30 -2.29
C SER A 46 -7.13 -10.84 -2.06
N LYS A 47 -7.24 -12.11 -1.63
CA LYS A 47 -8.53 -12.77 -1.37
C LYS A 47 -9.29 -12.08 -0.23
N LYS A 48 -8.56 -11.64 0.79
CA LYS A 48 -9.08 -10.96 1.98
C LYS A 48 -9.54 -9.54 1.66
N LEU A 49 -8.78 -8.80 0.85
CA LEU A 49 -9.12 -7.43 0.43
C LEU A 49 -10.48 -7.32 -0.27
N LEU A 50 -10.77 -8.24 -1.21
CA LEU A 50 -12.05 -8.24 -1.93
C LEU A 50 -13.22 -8.59 -1.02
N VAL A 51 -13.06 -9.59 -0.16
CA VAL A 51 -14.11 -10.03 0.77
C VAL A 51 -14.46 -8.91 1.73
N ASP A 52 -13.49 -8.20 2.30
CA ASP A 52 -13.73 -7.09 3.22
C ASP A 52 -14.44 -5.91 2.59
N THR A 53 -13.94 -5.47 1.44
CA THR A 53 -14.50 -4.32 0.75
C THR A 53 -15.90 -4.61 0.23
N TYR A 54 -16.18 -5.87 -0.14
CA TYR A 54 -17.52 -6.33 -0.49
C TYR A 54 -18.43 -6.50 0.73
N THR A 55 -17.97 -7.09 1.84
CA THR A 55 -18.79 -7.29 3.06
C THR A 55 -19.15 -5.99 3.75
N ASN A 56 -18.29 -4.97 3.72
CA ASN A 56 -18.61 -3.63 4.19
C ASN A 56 -19.55 -2.86 3.23
N HIS A 57 -19.68 -3.31 1.98
CA HIS A 57 -20.51 -2.68 0.95
C HIS A 57 -21.24 -3.73 0.09
N PRO A 58 -22.12 -4.57 0.67
CA PRO A 58 -22.67 -5.74 -0.02
C PRO A 58 -23.53 -5.40 -1.24
N GLN A 59 -24.08 -4.17 -1.27
CA GLN A 59 -24.79 -3.61 -2.41
C GLN A 59 -23.90 -3.26 -3.63
N LYS A 60 -22.56 -3.31 -3.50
CA LYS A 60 -21.63 -3.02 -4.60
C LYS A 60 -21.17 -4.31 -5.26
N THR A 61 -21.27 -4.36 -6.59
CA THR A 61 -20.66 -5.44 -7.39
C THR A 61 -19.13 -5.45 -7.27
N LEU A 62 -18.50 -6.59 -7.56
CA LEU A 62 -17.03 -6.72 -7.59
C LEU A 62 -16.36 -5.62 -8.45
N LYS A 63 -16.97 -5.26 -9.58
CA LYS A 63 -16.49 -4.18 -10.46
C LYS A 63 -16.51 -2.83 -9.74
N GLN A 64 -17.60 -2.50 -9.04
CA GLN A 64 -17.72 -1.26 -8.27
C GLN A 64 -16.80 -1.22 -7.05
N VAL A 65 -16.57 -2.37 -6.40
CA VAL A 65 -15.61 -2.50 -5.29
C VAL A 65 -14.19 -2.19 -5.77
N LYS A 66 -13.76 -2.79 -6.88
CA LYS A 66 -12.44 -2.50 -7.43
C LYS A 66 -12.33 -1.05 -7.92
N GLN A 67 -13.40 -0.47 -8.48
CA GLN A 67 -13.44 0.95 -8.84
C GLN A 67 -13.28 1.86 -7.62
N PHE A 68 -14.01 1.57 -6.54
CA PHE A 68 -13.89 2.31 -5.28
C PHE A 68 -12.45 2.29 -4.72
N LEU A 69 -11.77 1.13 -4.80
CA LEU A 69 -10.36 1.05 -4.42
C LEU A 69 -9.48 1.95 -5.30
N CYS A 70 -9.73 2.01 -6.60
CA CYS A 70 -9.03 2.95 -7.50
C CYS A 70 -9.26 4.41 -7.06
N ASP A 71 -10.51 4.78 -6.76
CA ASP A 71 -10.84 6.13 -6.33
C ASP A 71 -10.17 6.49 -5.00
N CYS A 72 -10.09 5.55 -4.05
CA CYS A 72 -9.37 5.73 -2.79
C CYS A 72 -7.87 5.95 -3.00
N LEU A 73 -7.24 5.26 -3.93
CA LEU A 73 -5.83 5.46 -4.26
C LEU A 73 -5.61 6.82 -4.91
N ILE A 74 -6.47 7.20 -5.87
CA ILE A 74 -6.41 8.51 -6.54
C ILE A 74 -6.54 9.64 -5.52
N LYS A 75 -7.46 9.53 -4.54
CA LYS A 75 -7.64 10.55 -3.49
C LYS A 75 -6.41 10.77 -2.59
N ASN A 76 -5.58 9.75 -2.40
CA ASN A 76 -4.42 9.81 -1.50
C ASN A 76 -3.08 9.99 -2.24
N ALA A 77 -3.11 9.87 -3.57
CA ALA A 77 -1.97 9.94 -4.46
C ALA A 77 -1.51 11.39 -4.76
N SER A 78 -0.25 11.53 -5.19
CA SER A 78 0.26 12.77 -5.79
C SER A 78 -0.27 12.96 -7.23
N SER A 79 -0.27 14.19 -7.74
CA SER A 79 -0.84 14.56 -9.06
C SER A 79 -0.30 13.71 -10.23
N TYR A 80 0.97 13.32 -10.19
CA TYR A 80 1.55 12.43 -11.19
C TYR A 80 0.93 11.01 -11.15
N VAL A 81 0.76 10.48 -9.93
CA VAL A 81 0.27 9.13 -9.69
C VAL A 81 -1.22 9.06 -10.02
N THR A 82 -1.99 10.12 -9.76
CA THR A 82 -3.41 10.19 -10.13
C THR A 82 -3.60 10.10 -11.64
N ASP A 83 -2.79 10.80 -12.43
CA ASP A 83 -2.85 10.73 -13.90
C ASP A 83 -2.43 9.35 -14.42
N TYR A 84 -1.42 8.75 -13.79
CA TYR A 84 -0.96 7.41 -14.15
C TYR A 84 -2.04 6.35 -13.86
N VAL A 85 -2.60 6.35 -12.65
CA VAL A 85 -3.66 5.41 -12.22
C VAL A 85 -4.92 5.57 -13.06
N SER A 86 -5.33 6.81 -13.35
CA SER A 86 -6.55 7.09 -14.13
C SER A 86 -6.49 6.55 -15.56
N LYS A 87 -5.30 6.40 -16.13
CA LYS A 87 -5.08 5.83 -17.48
C LYS A 87 -5.01 4.30 -17.49
N LYS A 88 -5.05 3.63 -16.33
CA LYS A 88 -4.90 2.16 -16.21
C LYS A 88 -6.22 1.48 -15.89
N SER A 89 -6.29 0.18 -16.20
CA SER A 89 -7.48 -0.62 -15.87
C SER A 89 -7.59 -0.85 -14.37
N VAL A 90 -8.82 -0.98 -13.91
CA VAL A 90 -9.14 -1.29 -12.51
C VAL A 90 -8.47 -2.58 -12.03
N ASP A 91 -8.33 -3.59 -12.90
CA ASP A 91 -7.62 -4.84 -12.58
C ASP A 91 -6.11 -4.65 -12.42
N TYR A 92 -5.52 -3.76 -13.21
CA TYR A 92 -4.10 -3.40 -13.06
C TYR A 92 -3.84 -2.74 -11.71
N VAL A 93 -4.68 -1.77 -11.33
CA VAL A 93 -4.59 -1.04 -10.06
C VAL A 93 -4.86 -1.96 -8.87
N PHE A 94 -5.86 -2.83 -8.97
CA PHE A 94 -6.10 -3.88 -7.97
C PHE A 94 -4.86 -4.76 -7.81
N GLY A 95 -4.22 -5.10 -8.92
CA GLY A 95 -2.90 -5.71 -8.96
C GLY A 95 -1.93 -4.99 -8.03
N ILE A 96 -1.75 -3.67 -8.15
CA ILE A 96 -0.83 -2.84 -7.32
C ILE A 96 -1.11 -2.96 -5.82
N VAL A 97 -2.37 -2.97 -5.38
CA VAL A 97 -2.72 -3.07 -3.95
C VAL A 97 -2.50 -4.47 -3.40
N THR A 98 -2.78 -5.50 -4.18
CA THR A 98 -2.63 -6.87 -3.69
C THR A 98 -1.16 -7.24 -3.47
N GLY A 99 -0.80 -7.77 -2.30
CA GLY A 99 0.59 -8.14 -1.99
C GLY A 99 1.55 -6.95 -1.87
N SER A 100 1.07 -5.71 -1.78
CA SER A 100 1.92 -4.56 -1.48
C SER A 100 2.20 -4.49 0.03
N SER A 101 3.41 -4.01 0.36
CA SER A 101 3.82 -3.68 1.72
C SER A 101 3.59 -2.18 1.99
N PRO A 102 3.70 -1.72 3.24
CA PRO A 102 3.71 -0.31 3.58
C PRO A 102 4.74 0.49 2.76
N LEU A 103 5.93 -0.08 2.54
CA LEU A 103 6.96 0.54 1.71
C LEU A 103 6.53 0.65 0.24
N HIS A 104 5.93 -0.41 -0.31
CA HIS A 104 5.45 -0.39 -1.70
C HIS A 104 4.43 0.72 -1.94
N ILE A 105 3.45 0.88 -1.04
CA ILE A 105 2.42 1.89 -1.20
C ILE A 105 2.95 3.30 -0.93
N ALA A 106 3.86 3.48 0.05
CA ALA A 106 4.49 4.78 0.31
C ALA A 106 5.30 5.28 -0.90
N CYS A 107 6.08 4.39 -1.53
CA CYS A 107 6.81 4.68 -2.76
C CYS A 107 5.85 5.02 -3.90
N PHE A 108 4.81 4.19 -4.10
CA PHE A 108 3.85 4.39 -5.18
C PHE A 108 3.10 5.72 -5.04
N MET A 109 2.79 6.14 -3.82
CA MET A 109 2.10 7.39 -3.52
C MET A 109 3.02 8.61 -3.45
N GLY A 110 4.33 8.43 -3.61
CA GLY A 110 5.32 9.51 -3.53
C GLY A 110 5.49 10.09 -2.12
N LYS A 111 5.18 9.33 -1.07
CA LYS A 111 5.28 9.78 0.34
C LYS A 111 6.72 9.63 0.85
N THR A 112 7.61 10.48 0.37
CA THR A 112 9.07 10.43 0.61
C THR A 112 9.44 10.35 2.10
N ASP A 113 8.78 11.11 2.96
CA ASP A 113 9.05 11.11 4.41
C ASP A 113 8.67 9.79 5.08
N VAL A 114 7.56 9.18 4.67
CA VAL A 114 7.15 7.86 5.15
C VAL A 114 8.09 6.79 4.61
N VAL A 115 8.51 6.88 3.34
CA VAL A 115 9.54 5.99 2.76
C VAL A 115 10.81 6.04 3.60
N ARG A 116 11.31 7.24 3.94
CA ARG A 116 12.49 7.41 4.79
C ARG A 116 12.29 6.78 6.17
N CYS A 117 11.13 6.99 6.79
CA CYS A 117 10.81 6.37 8.07
C CYS A 117 10.83 4.84 8.01
N LEU A 118 10.24 4.25 6.97
CA LEU A 118 10.19 2.81 6.79
C LEU A 118 11.58 2.22 6.52
N LEU A 119 12.40 2.85 5.68
CA LEU A 119 13.76 2.40 5.40
C LEU A 119 14.66 2.42 6.63
N ASN A 120 14.54 3.47 7.45
CA ASN A 120 15.27 3.57 8.71
C ASN A 120 14.85 2.50 9.75
N ASN A 121 13.70 1.85 9.54
CA ASN A 121 13.16 0.80 10.41
C ASN A 121 13.18 -0.57 9.72
N ASN A 122 14.26 -0.87 8.98
CA ASN A 122 14.53 -2.19 8.39
C ASN A 122 13.45 -2.69 7.40
N ALA A 123 12.73 -1.79 6.73
CA ALA A 123 11.81 -2.20 5.65
C ALA A 123 12.58 -2.89 4.53
N ASN A 124 12.13 -4.09 4.16
CA ASN A 124 12.78 -4.89 3.15
C ASN A 124 12.49 -4.30 1.75
N THR A 125 13.52 -3.69 1.16
CA THR A 125 13.47 -3.09 -0.17
C THR A 125 13.39 -4.11 -1.30
N ASN A 126 13.75 -5.37 -1.02
CA ASN A 126 13.80 -6.45 -2.00
C ASN A 126 12.55 -7.34 -2.00
N MET A 127 11.45 -6.89 -1.40
CA MET A 127 10.20 -7.63 -1.39
C MET A 127 9.64 -7.75 -2.81
N LYS A 128 10.06 -8.79 -3.53
CA LYS A 128 9.69 -9.02 -4.92
C LYS A 128 8.21 -9.36 -4.99
N LYS A 129 7.44 -8.37 -5.42
CA LYS A 129 6.06 -8.59 -5.79
C LYS A 129 5.98 -9.18 -7.20
N LYS A 130 5.44 -10.40 -7.32
CA LYS A 130 5.18 -11.04 -8.62
C LYS A 130 3.90 -10.45 -9.21
N MET A 131 4.02 -9.41 -10.03
CA MET A 131 2.93 -8.93 -10.88
C MET A 131 2.97 -9.66 -12.22
N ALA A 132 1.82 -10.09 -12.71
CA ALA A 132 1.70 -11.00 -13.85
C ALA A 132 2.23 -10.45 -15.19
N GLN A 133 2.55 -9.15 -15.30
CA GLN A 133 2.89 -8.53 -16.59
C GLN A 133 4.04 -7.52 -16.55
N HIS A 134 4.43 -6.99 -15.39
CA HIS A 134 5.57 -6.05 -15.27
C HIS A 134 6.29 -6.31 -13.95
N ARG A 135 7.58 -6.66 -14.05
CA ARG A 135 8.45 -6.86 -12.90
C ARG A 135 8.79 -5.49 -12.31
N TYR A 136 8.04 -5.04 -11.31
CA TYR A 136 8.44 -3.87 -10.53
C TYR A 136 9.70 -4.21 -9.74
N PHE A 137 10.85 -3.67 -10.15
CA PHE A 137 12.01 -3.56 -9.28
C PHE A 137 11.90 -2.22 -8.57
N MET A 138 11.45 -2.22 -7.32
CA MET A 138 11.70 -1.07 -6.45
C MET A 138 13.17 -1.11 -6.05
N HIS A 139 14.05 -0.54 -6.89
CA HIS A 139 15.39 -0.20 -6.46
C HIS A 139 15.33 1.10 -5.68
N VAL A 140 15.13 0.96 -4.38
CA VAL A 140 15.30 2.07 -3.44
C VAL A 140 16.79 2.31 -3.29
N LYS A 141 17.38 3.17 -4.15
CA LYS A 141 18.66 3.82 -3.85
C LYS A 141 18.36 5.15 -3.18
N SER A 142 19.18 5.46 -2.18
CA SER A 142 19.00 6.44 -1.10
C SER A 142 18.48 7.83 -1.49
N ASP A 143 18.57 8.24 -2.76
CA ASP A 143 18.29 9.62 -3.18
C ASP A 143 17.39 9.77 -4.41
N MET A 144 16.84 8.69 -4.98
CA MET A 144 15.95 8.83 -6.14
C MET A 144 15.02 7.61 -6.31
N ILE A 145 13.71 7.82 -6.17
CA ILE A 145 12.68 6.84 -6.55
C ILE A 145 12.59 6.84 -8.07
N ILE A 146 13.50 6.12 -8.74
CA ILE A 146 13.49 6.00 -10.21
C ILE A 146 12.59 4.83 -10.60
N TRP A 147 11.50 5.17 -11.28
CA TRP A 147 10.60 4.24 -11.95
C TRP A 147 11.29 3.63 -13.16
N TYR A 148 12.03 2.52 -13.00
CA TYR A 148 12.39 1.72 -14.18
C TYR A 148 11.19 0.88 -14.60
N VAL A 149 10.33 1.50 -15.42
CA VAL A 149 9.49 0.75 -16.37
C VAL A 149 10.46 0.29 -17.46
N PHE A 150 10.91 -0.96 -17.42
CA PHE A 150 11.46 -1.56 -18.63
C PHE A 150 10.29 -1.73 -19.60
N CYS A 151 10.34 -0.97 -20.70
CA CYS A 151 9.53 -1.17 -21.90
C CYS A 151 9.76 -2.57 -22.48
#